data_AF-A0A660VB08-F1
#
_entry.id   AF-A0A660VB08-F1
#
_cell.length_a   1.000
_cell.length_b   1.000
_cell.length_c   1.000
_cell.angle_alpha   90.00
_cell.angle_beta   90.00
_cell.angle_gamma   90.00
#
_symmetry.space_group_name_H-M   'P 1'
#
loop_
_entity.id
_entity.type
_entity.pdbx_description
1 polymer ?
#
loop_
_entity_poly.entity_id
_entity_poly.type
_entity_poly.pdbx_seq_one_letter_code
_entity_poly.pdbx_strand_id
1 'polypeptide(L)'
;FDLADYFVITSATSRLHARSMAREIEAELDKSGIAPIGIDGLDDTSWLLLDFTDVVVHIFLEETREFYDLEMLWGDARRIKWR
;
A
#
# COMPACT_ATOMS: atom_id res chain seq x y z
N PHE A 1 -21.23 2.20 0.98
CA PHE A 1 -19.99 2.75 0.41
C PHE A 1 -18.90 1.94 1.01
N ASP A 2 -18.49 0.88 0.33
CA ASP A 2 -17.35 0.10 0.75
C ASP A 2 -16.09 0.83 0.27
N LEU A 3 -15.06 0.86 1.11
CA LEU A 3 -13.85 1.65 0.87
C LEU A 3 -12.98 1.05 -0.24
N ALA A 4 -12.71 -0.25 -0.17
CA ALA A 4 -11.97 -1.05 -1.14
C ALA A 4 -12.29 -2.54 -0.95
N ASP A 5 -12.05 -3.37 -1.95
CA ASP A 5 -12.23 -4.83 -1.87
C ASP A 5 -11.00 -5.53 -1.26
N TYR A 6 -9.80 -4.99 -1.49
CA TYR A 6 -8.55 -5.57 -1.00
C TYR A 6 -7.59 -4.52 -0.47
N PHE A 7 -6.87 -4.91 0.59
CA PHE A 7 -5.66 -4.21 1.04
C PHE A 7 -4.42 -5.05 0.79
N VAL A 8 -3.40 -4.38 0.27
CA VAL A 8 -2.03 -4.89 0.24
C VAL A 8 -1.26 -4.12 1.29
N ILE A 9 -0.71 -4.80 2.29
CA ILE A 9 0.05 -4.16 3.38
C ILE A 9 1.47 -4.70 3.36
N THR A 10 2.45 -3.81 3.20
CA THR A 10 3.87 -4.18 3.12
C THR A 10 4.75 -3.20 3.90
N SER A 11 5.92 -3.69 4.33
CA SER A 11 6.96 -2.89 4.96
C SER A 11 8.09 -2.57 3.98
N ALA A 12 8.62 -1.37 4.07
CA ALA A 12 9.85 -0.91 3.44
C ALA A 12 10.89 -0.62 4.54
N THR A 13 12.15 -0.82 4.20
CA THR A 13 13.28 -0.64 5.15
C THR A 13 13.81 0.79 5.23
N SER A 14 13.38 1.66 4.30
CA SER A 14 13.73 3.09 4.29
C SER A 14 12.74 3.87 3.42
N ARG A 15 12.72 5.20 3.54
CA ARG A 15 11.88 6.07 2.71
C ARG A 15 12.21 5.96 1.22
N LEU A 16 13.49 5.78 0.90
CA LEU A 16 13.92 5.54 -0.48
C LEU A 16 13.37 4.20 -1.01
N HIS A 17 13.44 3.14 -0.21
CA HIS A 17 12.87 1.84 -0.55
C HIS A 17 11.35 1.93 -0.76
N ALA A 18 10.62 2.62 0.14
CA ALA A 18 9.18 2.82 0.00
C ALA A 18 8.82 3.54 -1.31
N ARG A 19 9.53 4.61 -1.66
CA ARG A 19 9.33 5.33 -2.92
C ARG A 19 9.66 4.49 -4.14
N SER A 20 10.72 3.67 -4.07
CA SER A 20 11.06 2.73 -5.14
C SER A 20 9.98 1.67 -5.33
N MET A 21 9.40 1.12 -4.26
CA MET A 21 8.30 0.17 -4.32
C MET A 21 7.04 0.80 -4.94
N ALA A 22 6.67 2.01 -4.51
CA ALA A 22 5.51 2.72 -5.07
C ALA A 22 5.66 2.92 -6.58
N ARG A 23 6.82 3.39 -7.03
CA ARG A 23 7.13 3.58 -8.45
C ARG A 23 7.11 2.28 -9.25
N GLU A 24 7.60 1.19 -8.68
CA GLU A 24 7.58 -0.12 -9.34
C GLU A 24 6.15 -0.61 -9.51
N ILE A 25 5.31 -0.47 -8.49
CA ILE A 25 3.88 -0.83 -8.54
C ILE A 25 3.17 -0.02 -9.62
N GLU A 26 3.38 1.30 -9.66
CA GLU A 26 2.85 2.17 -10.70
C GLU A 26 3.31 1.73 -12.08
N ALA A 27 4.61 1.52 -12.28
CA ALA A 27 5.19 1.15 -13.57
C ALA A 27 4.68 -0.22 -14.08
N GLU A 28 4.50 -1.20 -13.20
CA GLU A 28 3.97 -2.51 -13.59
C GLU A 28 2.47 -2.44 -13.94
N LEU A 29 1.68 -1.68 -13.18
CA LEU A 29 0.24 -1.53 -13.45
C LEU A 29 -0.04 -0.66 -14.68
N ASP A 30 0.80 0.33 -14.95
CA ASP A 30 0.71 1.18 -16.14
C ASP A 30 0.86 0.36 -17.45
N LYS A 31 1.66 -0.73 -17.43
CA LYS A 31 1.74 -1.67 -18.58
C LYS A 31 0.40 -2.31 -18.93
N SER A 32 -0.53 -2.34 -17.98
CA SER A 32 -1.90 -2.84 -18.16
C SER A 32 -2.93 -1.70 -18.31
N GLY A 33 -2.48 -0.45 -18.41
CA GLY A 33 -3.34 0.74 -18.48
C GLY A 33 -4.04 1.09 -17.17
N ILE A 34 -3.53 0.61 -16.03
CA ILE A 34 -4.09 0.87 -14.71
C ILE A 34 -3.21 1.90 -14.01
N ALA A 35 -3.80 3.06 -13.70
CA ALA A 35 -3.15 4.12 -12.93
C ALA A 35 -3.84 4.27 -11.56
N PRO A 36 -3.10 4.65 -10.50
CA PRO A 36 -3.73 4.97 -9.23
C PRO A 36 -4.60 6.22 -9.36
N ILE A 37 -5.72 6.25 -8.64
CA ILE A 37 -6.57 7.46 -8.53
C ILE A 37 -5.92 8.52 -7.65
N GLY A 38 -5.03 8.11 -6.75
CA GLY A 38 -4.28 8.99 -5.88
C GLY A 38 -3.12 8.26 -5.23
N ILE A 39 -2.06 9.03 -4.96
CA ILE A 39 -0.94 8.59 -4.15
C ILE A 39 -0.71 9.63 -3.07
N ASP A 40 -0.76 9.19 -1.82
CA ASP A 40 -0.50 10.02 -0.65
C ASP A 40 0.79 9.57 0.06
N GLY A 41 1.46 10.52 0.71
CA GLY A 41 2.67 10.25 1.50
C GLY A 41 3.98 10.21 0.70
N LEU A 42 3.99 10.59 -0.59
CA LEU A 42 5.22 10.66 -1.41
C LEU A 42 6.26 11.64 -0.86
N ASP A 43 5.81 12.72 -0.21
CA ASP A 43 6.65 13.77 0.35
C ASP A 43 7.10 13.45 1.78
N ASP A 44 7.98 12.46 1.88
CA ASP A 44 8.80 12.16 3.07
C ASP A 44 8.04 11.62 4.30
N THR A 45 6.98 10.84 4.08
CA THR A 45 6.24 10.17 5.16
C THR A 45 6.75 8.74 5.42
N SER A 46 6.43 8.19 6.58
CA SER A 46 6.67 6.78 6.91
C SER A 46 5.55 5.84 6.45
N TRP A 47 4.55 6.36 5.73
CA TRP A 47 3.39 5.63 5.24
C TRP A 47 2.96 6.19 3.89
N LEU A 48 3.18 5.42 2.83
CA LEU A 48 2.67 5.72 1.49
C LEU A 48 1.39 4.93 1.23
N LEU A 49 0.42 5.58 0.60
CA LEU A 49 -0.85 4.99 0.20
C LEU A 49 -1.02 5.15 -1.30
N LEU A 50 -1.23 4.03 -2.01
CA LEU A 50 -1.59 4.03 -3.44
C LEU A 50 -3.01 3.49 -3.57
N ASP A 51 -3.91 4.30 -4.11
CA ASP A 51 -5.31 3.98 -4.25
C ASP A 51 -5.65 3.61 -5.70
N PHE A 52 -6.19 2.41 -5.90
CA PHE A 52 -6.67 1.91 -7.19
C PHE A 52 -8.18 1.61 -7.17
N THR A 53 -8.94 2.26 -6.28
CA THR A 53 -10.38 2.04 -6.03
C THR A 53 -10.68 0.68 -5.40
N ASP A 54 -10.48 -0.42 -6.14
CA ASP A 54 -10.80 -1.77 -5.65
C ASP A 54 -9.68 -2.33 -4.75
N VAL A 55 -8.45 -1.82 -4.93
CA VAL A 55 -7.26 -2.23 -4.19
C VAL A 55 -6.56 -0.99 -3.63
N VAL A 56 -6.24 -1.00 -2.34
CA VAL A 56 -5.40 0.03 -1.71
C VAL A 56 -4.10 -0.59 -1.19
N VAL A 57 -2.98 -0.06 -1.66
CA VAL A 57 -1.65 -0.52 -1.25
C VAL A 57 -1.09 0.41 -0.18
N HIS A 58 -0.73 -0.18 0.95
CA HIS A 58 -0.14 0.49 2.10
C HIS A 58 1.32 0.07 2.21
N ILE A 59 2.23 1.03 2.06
CA ILE A 59 3.67 0.83 2.18
C ILE A 59 4.16 1.58 3.42
N PHE A 60 4.54 0.84 4.45
CA PHE A 60 4.95 1.39 5.74
C PHE A 60 6.47 1.31 5.96
N LEU A 61 7.02 2.19 6.79
CA LEU A 61 8.22 1.83 7.55
C LEU A 61 7.83 0.98 8.76
N GLU A 62 8.72 0.07 9.17
CA GLU A 62 8.42 -0.97 10.18
C GLU A 62 7.78 -0.40 11.46
N GLU A 63 8.41 0.61 12.08
CA GLU A 63 7.90 1.25 13.30
C GLU A 63 6.49 1.83 13.12
N THR A 64 6.17 2.34 11.92
CA THR A 64 4.86 2.91 11.60
C THR A 64 3.82 1.81 11.38
N ARG A 65 4.20 0.69 10.77
CA ARG A 65 3.31 -0.48 10.61
C ARG A 65 2.92 -1.05 11.97
N GLU A 66 3.90 -1.22 12.86
CA GLU A 66 3.67 -1.71 14.23
C GLU A 66 2.78 -0.76 15.03
N PHE A 67 2.97 0.56 14.88
CA PHE A 67 2.16 1.55 15.58
C PHE A 67 0.69 1.56 15.15
N TYR A 68 0.42 1.49 13.84
CA TYR A 68 -0.95 1.55 13.32
C TYR A 68 -1.67 0.19 13.29
N ASP A 69 -0.92 -0.92 13.16
CA ASP A 69 -1.40 -2.30 13.17
C ASP A 69 -2.72 -2.50 12.40
N LEU A 70 -2.70 -2.10 11.12
CA LEU A 70 -3.89 -2.22 10.26
C LEU A 70 -4.31 -3.69 10.11
N GLU A 71 -3.38 -4.62 10.22
CA GLU A 71 -3.68 -6.05 10.24
C GLU A 71 -4.52 -6.50 11.43
N MET A 72 -4.39 -5.86 12.60
CA MET A 72 -5.30 -6.06 13.72
C MET A 72 -6.65 -5.40 13.44
N LEU A 73 -6.65 -4.16 12.95
CA LEU A 73 -7.90 -3.43 12.65
C LEU A 73 -8.78 -4.16 11.64
N TRP A 74 -8.17 -4.75 10.61
CA TRP A 74 -8.84 -5.52 9.56
C TRP A 74 -8.67 -7.03 9.76
N GLY A 75 -8.49 -7.47 11.01
CA GLY A 75 -8.18 -8.87 11.35
C GLY A 75 -9.27 -9.86 10.95
N ASP A 76 -10.52 -9.42 10.87
CA ASP A 76 -11.66 -10.24 10.42
C ASP A 76 -11.72 -10.43 8.90
N ALA A 77 -10.93 -9.65 8.13
CA ALA A 77 -10.87 -9.79 6.69
C ALA A 77 -10.10 -11.05 6.28
N ARG A 78 -10.56 -11.71 5.22
CA ARG A 78 -9.89 -12.91 4.69
C ARG A 78 -8.49 -12.57 4.19
N ARG A 79 -7.46 -13.11 4.86
CA ARG A 79 -6.07 -13.03 4.37
C ARG A 79 -5.87 -13.90 3.13
N ILE A 80 -5.44 -13.28 2.04
CA ILE A 80 -5.16 -13.95 0.76
C ILE A 80 -3.68 -14.32 0.75
N LYS A 81 -3.38 -15.60 0.49
CA LYS A 81 -1.99 -16.06 0.37
C LYS A 81 -1.44 -15.66 -1.00
N TRP A 82 -0.33 -14.94 -1.00
CA TRP A 82 0.47 -14.65 -2.19
C TRP A 82 1.56 -15.72 -2.40
N ARG A 83 2.00 -15.94 -3.66
CA ARG A 83 2.97 -16.98 -4.04
C ARG A 83 4.27 -16.37 -4.56
#